data_AF-A0A640TA05-F1
#
_entry.id   AF-A0A640TA05-F1
#
_cell.length_a   1.000
_cell.length_b   1.000
_cell.length_c   1.000
_cell.angle_alpha   90.00
_cell.angle_beta   90.00
_cell.angle_gamma   90.00
#
_symmetry.space_group_name_H-M   'P 1'
#
loop_
_entity.id
_entity.type
_entity.pdbx_description
1 polymer ?
#
loop_
_entity_poly.entity_id
_entity_poly.type
_entity_poly.pdbx_seq_one_letter_code
_entity_poly.pdbx_strand_id
1 'polypeptide(L)'
;MSDESAKPMAIDHQKLEEVAREQLVLLWGDLERARCSAINGKWSMMCDSLVERIKSLTPLVGPTPWEEIQIPLLELGIYQQVHAELGIPVDVDMERVAKTRESIDGRRERARICL
;
A
#
# COMPACT_ATOMS: atom_id res chain seq x y z
N MET A 1 17.10 45.05 -22.86
CA MET A 1 16.83 44.23 -21.66
C MET A 1 16.07 43.02 -22.13
N SER A 2 16.81 41.93 -22.35
CA SER A 2 16.24 40.69 -22.88
C SER A 2 15.49 39.98 -21.77
N ASP A 3 14.23 39.73 -22.03
CA ASP A 3 13.32 38.92 -21.23
C ASP A 3 13.89 37.49 -21.18
N GLU A 4 14.43 37.12 -20.02
CA GLU A 4 14.91 35.77 -19.73
C GLU A 4 13.69 34.88 -19.56
N SER A 5 13.12 34.50 -20.71
CA SER A 5 11.99 33.59 -20.83
C SER A 5 12.32 32.29 -20.10
N ALA A 6 11.75 32.16 -18.89
CA ALA A 6 11.79 30.94 -18.12
C ALA A 6 11.24 29.80 -18.99
N LYS A 7 12.14 28.93 -19.46
CA LYS A 7 11.75 27.67 -20.10
C LYS A 7 10.79 26.96 -19.16
N PRO A 8 9.58 26.58 -19.60
CA PRO A 8 8.71 25.76 -18.77
C PRO A 8 9.49 24.49 -18.41
N MET A 9 9.64 24.22 -17.10
CA MET A 9 10.19 22.96 -16.63
C MET A 9 9.27 21.85 -17.16
N ALA A 10 9.75 21.10 -18.14
CA ALA A 10 9.04 19.93 -18.63
C ALA A 10 8.84 18.98 -17.46
N ILE A 11 7.58 18.68 -17.13
CA ILE A 11 7.25 17.71 -16.10
C ILE A 11 7.67 16.34 -16.63
N ASP A 12 8.56 15.67 -15.90
CA ASP A 12 8.94 14.30 -16.20
C ASP A 12 7.81 13.35 -15.76
N HIS A 13 7.03 12.89 -16.73
CA HIS A 13 5.86 12.04 -16.48
C HIS A 13 6.26 10.66 -15.97
N GLN A 14 7.41 10.14 -16.40
CA GLN A 14 7.93 8.86 -15.91
C GLN A 14 8.32 9.00 -14.44
N LYS A 15 9.01 10.08 -14.08
CA LYS A 15 9.36 10.32 -12.68
C LYS A 15 8.13 10.51 -11.80
N LEU A 16 7.08 11.17 -12.30
CA LEU A 16 5.81 11.28 -11.58
C LEU A 16 5.15 9.92 -11.35
N GLU A 17 5.14 9.07 -12.38
CA GLU A 17 4.58 7.72 -12.27
C GLU A 17 5.34 6.88 -11.22
N GLU A 18 6.67 6.92 -11.24
CA GLU A 18 7.51 6.25 -10.23
C GLU A 18 7.19 6.74 -8.82
N VAL A 19 7.16 8.06 -8.61
CA VAL A 19 6.85 8.64 -7.30
C VAL A 19 5.45 8.26 -6.85
N ALA A 20 4.46 8.25 -7.75
CA ALA A 20 3.10 7.85 -7.41
C ALA A 20 3.00 6.37 -7.04
N ARG A 21 3.76 5.46 -7.70
CA ARG A 21 3.86 4.05 -7.31
C ARG A 21 4.45 3.91 -5.90
N GLU A 22 5.55 4.61 -5.61
CA GLU A 22 6.18 4.60 -4.28
C GLU A 22 5.22 5.13 -3.20
N GLN A 23 4.51 6.22 -3.47
CA GLN A 23 3.51 6.76 -2.55
C GLN A 23 2.38 5.78 -2.28
N LEU A 24 1.93 5.03 -3.29
CA LEU A 24 0.88 4.03 -3.13
C LEU A 24 1.31 2.93 -2.14
N VAL A 25 2.55 2.45 -2.24
CA VAL A 25 3.14 1.47 -1.29
C VAL A 25 3.16 2.02 0.13
N LEU A 26 3.59 3.27 0.31
CA LEU A 26 3.62 3.92 1.61
C LEU A 26 2.22 4.06 2.22
N LEU A 27 1.21 4.41 1.41
CA LEU A 27 -0.17 4.54 1.87
C LEU A 27 -0.75 3.21 2.38
N TRP A 28 -0.40 2.09 1.75
CA TRP A 28 -0.78 0.76 2.28
C TRP A 28 -0.14 0.49 3.64
N GLY A 29 1.14 0.85 3.80
CA GLY A 29 1.83 0.77 5.10
C GLY A 29 1.19 1.64 6.17
N ASP A 30 0.80 2.87 5.81
CA ASP A 30 0.10 3.78 6.71
C ASP A 30 -1.29 3.27 7.08
N LEU A 31 -2.01 2.61 6.16
CA LEU A 31 -3.30 2.00 6.43
C LEU A 31 -3.17 0.91 7.49
N GLU A 32 -2.19 0.02 7.37
CA GLU A 32 -1.98 -1.03 8.38
C GLU A 32 -1.63 -0.44 9.76
N ARG A 33 -0.81 0.63 9.79
CA ARG A 33 -0.49 1.34 11.03
C ARG A 33 -1.72 1.99 11.65
N ALA A 34 -2.53 2.67 10.84
CA ALA A 34 -3.77 3.32 11.27
C ALA A 34 -4.78 2.29 11.82
N ARG A 35 -4.88 1.14 11.16
CA ARG A 35 -5.73 0.01 11.59
C ARG A 35 -5.29 -0.53 12.95
N CYS A 36 -4.00 -0.78 13.14
CA CYS A 36 -3.43 -1.24 14.41
C CYS A 36 -3.60 -0.23 15.55
N SER A 37 -3.65 1.06 15.23
CA SER A 37 -3.75 2.15 16.22
C SER A 37 -5.20 2.54 16.56
N ALA A 38 -6.20 1.93 15.91
CA ALA A 38 -7.60 2.21 16.19
C ALA A 38 -7.97 1.76 17.63
N ILE A 39 -8.89 2.49 18.29
CA ILE A 39 -9.29 2.24 19.69
C ILE A 39 -9.82 0.81 19.93
N ASN A 40 -10.37 0.18 18.89
CA ASN A 40 -10.84 -1.21 18.90
C ASN A 40 -9.93 -2.16 18.08
N GLY A 41 -8.79 -1.68 17.60
CA GLY A 41 -7.84 -2.39 16.75
C GLY A 41 -8.38 -2.79 15.37
N LYS A 42 -9.51 -2.22 14.93
CA LYS A 42 -10.21 -2.67 13.71
C LYS A 42 -10.24 -1.64 12.60
N TRP A 43 -10.77 -0.44 12.85
CA TRP A 43 -10.94 0.57 11.81
C TRP A 43 -11.15 1.95 12.41
N SER A 44 -10.70 3.00 11.72
CA SER A 44 -10.85 4.40 12.14
C SER A 44 -11.13 5.30 10.94
N MET A 45 -11.59 6.53 11.18
CA MET A 45 -11.74 7.56 10.13
C MET A 45 -10.46 7.79 9.33
N MET A 46 -9.29 7.57 9.95
CA MET A 46 -8.01 7.66 9.24
C MET A 46 -7.87 6.54 8.20
N CYS A 47 -8.39 5.35 8.50
CA CYS A 47 -8.39 4.23 7.55
C CYS A 47 -9.27 4.58 6.33
N ASP A 48 -10.45 5.16 6.55
CA ASP A 48 -11.32 5.63 5.45
C ASP A 48 -10.59 6.63 4.55
N SER A 49 -9.96 7.65 5.15
CA SER A 49 -9.19 8.66 4.41
C SER A 49 -8.03 8.05 3.60
N LEU A 50 -7.32 7.07 4.17
CA LEU A 50 -6.23 6.39 3.49
C LEU A 50 -6.73 5.51 2.33
N VAL A 51 -7.84 4.79 2.51
CA VAL A 51 -8.46 3.99 1.45
C VAL A 51 -8.86 4.87 0.26
N GLU A 52 -9.46 6.04 0.51
CA GLU A 52 -9.86 6.95 -0.59
C GLU A 52 -8.64 7.52 -1.34
N ARG A 53 -7.53 7.79 -0.63
CA ARG A 53 -6.27 8.20 -1.27
C ARG A 53 -5.66 7.08 -2.11
N ILE A 54 -5.66 5.85 -1.60
CA ILE A 54 -5.22 4.66 -2.34
C ILE A 54 -6.06 4.52 -3.61
N LYS A 55 -7.39 4.53 -3.49
CA LYS A 55 -8.32 4.45 -4.63
C LYS A 55 -8.12 5.56 -5.66
N SER A 56 -7.72 6.74 -5.22
CA SER A 56 -7.45 7.88 -6.13
C SER A 56 -6.15 7.70 -6.91
N LEU A 57 -5.13 7.08 -6.32
CA LEU A 57 -3.83 6.87 -6.97
C LEU A 57 -3.80 5.61 -7.83
N THR A 58 -4.47 4.52 -7.41
CA THR A 58 -4.43 3.22 -8.11
C THR A 58 -4.80 3.31 -9.61
N PRO A 59 -5.81 4.07 -10.05
CA PRO A 59 -6.12 4.19 -11.49
C PRO A 59 -5.02 4.88 -12.31
N LEU A 60 -4.15 5.68 -11.67
CA LEU A 60 -3.10 6.44 -12.34
C LEU A 60 -1.84 5.60 -12.60
N VAL A 61 -1.55 4.65 -11.70
CA VAL A 61 -0.31 3.86 -11.74
C VAL A 61 -0.54 2.35 -11.73
N GLY A 62 -1.79 1.90 -11.66
CA GLY A 62 -2.16 0.50 -11.48
C GLY A 62 -2.05 0.03 -10.02
N PRO A 63 -2.46 -1.22 -9.75
CA PRO A 63 -2.41 -1.82 -8.42
C PRO A 63 -0.96 -2.03 -7.96
N THR A 64 -0.72 -1.83 -6.66
CA THR A 64 0.53 -2.24 -6.02
C THR A 64 0.64 -3.77 -6.04
N PRO A 65 1.79 -4.37 -6.41
CA PRO A 65 2.00 -5.81 -6.30
C PRO A 65 1.72 -6.32 -4.88
N TRP A 66 1.02 -7.44 -4.75
CA TRP A 66 0.59 -7.91 -3.43
C TRP A 66 1.79 -8.25 -2.53
N GLU A 67 2.95 -8.59 -3.10
CA GLU A 67 4.20 -8.83 -2.36
C GLU A 67 4.69 -7.63 -1.56
N GLU A 68 4.29 -6.42 -1.94
CA GLU A 68 4.63 -5.16 -1.26
C GLU A 68 3.59 -4.75 -0.21
N ILE A 69 2.48 -5.48 -0.12
CA ILE A 69 1.38 -5.23 0.81
C ILE A 69 1.60 -5.96 2.12
N GLN A 70 1.19 -5.34 3.22
CA GLN A 70 1.29 -5.95 4.54
C GLN A 70 0.35 -7.16 4.63
N ILE A 71 0.89 -8.31 5.03
CA ILE A 71 0.16 -9.60 5.13
C ILE A 71 -1.20 -9.49 5.82
N PRO A 72 -1.37 -8.79 6.97
CA PRO A 72 -2.68 -8.67 7.60
C PRO A 72 -3.75 -8.04 6.69
N LEU A 73 -3.38 -7.10 5.81
CA LEU A 73 -4.32 -6.48 4.88
C LEU A 73 -4.75 -7.45 3.77
N LEU A 74 -3.88 -8.39 3.39
CA LEU A 74 -4.18 -9.46 2.42
C LEU A 74 -5.06 -10.54 3.05
N GLU A 75 -4.74 -10.97 4.28
CA GLU A 75 -5.49 -11.99 5.02
C GLU A 75 -6.90 -11.52 5.39
N LEU A 76 -7.06 -10.23 5.72
CA LEU A 76 -8.36 -9.63 6.03
C LEU A 76 -9.20 -9.33 4.77
N GLY A 77 -8.66 -9.56 3.57
CA GLY A 77 -9.35 -9.28 2.32
C GLY A 77 -9.46 -7.78 1.96
N ILE A 78 -8.80 -6.90 2.71
CA ILE A 78 -8.92 -5.43 2.54
C ILE A 78 -8.34 -5.01 1.20
N TYR A 79 -7.16 -5.52 0.83
CA TYR A 79 -6.53 -5.22 -0.45
C TYR A 79 -7.43 -5.63 -1.63
N GLN A 80 -8.01 -6.83 -1.56
CA GLN A 80 -8.89 -7.38 -2.58
C GLN A 80 -10.18 -6.58 -2.67
N GLN A 81 -10.78 -6.21 -1.53
CA GLN A 81 -12.00 -5.41 -1.48
C GLN A 81 -11.78 -4.03 -2.12
N VAL A 82 -10.71 -3.32 -1.77
CA VAL A 82 -10.43 -1.99 -2.33
C VAL A 82 -10.28 -2.04 -3.86
N HIS A 83 -9.61 -3.06 -4.40
CA HIS A 83 -9.47 -3.20 -5.85
C HIS A 83 -10.77 -3.66 -6.53
N ALA A 84 -11.57 -4.50 -5.87
CA ALA A 84 -12.89 -4.88 -6.35
C ALA A 84 -13.83 -3.67 -6.47
N GLU A 85 -13.78 -2.73 -5.52
CA GLU A 85 -14.55 -1.47 -5.59
C GLU A 85 -14.13 -0.57 -6.76
N LEU A 86 -12.90 -0.71 -7.24
CA LEU A 86 -12.39 -0.02 -8.44
C LEU A 86 -12.66 -0.80 -9.75
N GLY A 87 -13.19 -2.02 -9.67
CA GLY A 87 -13.32 -2.91 -10.82
C GLY A 87 -11.98 -3.41 -11.37
N ILE A 88 -10.91 -3.38 -10.55
CA ILE A 88 -9.57 -3.83 -10.93
C ILE A 88 -9.38 -5.25 -10.37
N PRO A 89 -9.29 -6.29 -11.22
CA PRO A 89 -9.00 -7.62 -10.74
C PRO A 89 -7.55 -7.69 -10.24
N VAL A 90 -7.38 -8.25 -9.04
CA VAL A 90 -6.07 -8.54 -8.47
C VAL A 90 -6.01 -10.03 -8.12
N ASP A 91 -4.92 -10.68 -8.53
CA ASP A 91 -4.66 -12.08 -8.20
C ASP A 91 -3.66 -12.14 -7.05
N VAL A 92 -4.12 -12.62 -5.90
CA VAL A 92 -3.30 -12.75 -4.69
C VAL A 92 -3.12 -14.23 -4.42
N ASP A 93 -1.87 -14.68 -4.45
CA ASP A 93 -1.50 -16.04 -4.09
C ASP A 93 -1.59 -16.23 -2.56
N MET A 94 -2.78 -16.58 -2.08
CA MET A 94 -3.05 -16.76 -0.66
C MET A 94 -2.25 -17.92 -0.04
N GLU A 95 -1.84 -18.91 -0.84
CA GLU A 95 -0.95 -19.99 -0.36
C GLU A 95 0.43 -19.43 -0.05
N ARG A 96 0.98 -18.58 -0.92
CA ARG A 96 2.26 -17.91 -0.69
C ARG A 96 2.18 -16.87 0.43
N VAL A 97 1.05 -16.18 0.59
CA VAL A 97 0.79 -15.33 1.76
C VAL A 97 0.88 -16.13 3.07
N ALA A 98 0.23 -17.30 3.14
CA ALA A 98 0.27 -18.18 4.31
C ALA A 98 1.70 -18.66 4.64
N LYS A 99 2.46 -19.13 3.63
CA LYS A 99 3.87 -19.52 3.79
C LYS A 99 4.75 -18.38 4.31
N THR A 100 4.47 -17.15 3.85
CA THR A 100 5.20 -15.96 4.28
C THR A 100 4.88 -15.63 5.74
N ARG A 101 3.60 -15.75 6.15
CA ARG A 101 3.18 -15.58 7.55
C ARG A 101 3.90 -16.56 8.48
N GLU A 102 3.85 -17.86 8.16
CA GLU A 102 4.52 -18.90 8.94
C GLU A 102 6.02 -18.63 9.10
N SER A 103 6.67 -18.16 8.04
CA SER A 103 8.09 -17.79 8.07
C SER A 103 8.37 -16.62 9.02
N ILE A 104 7.49 -15.60 9.06
CA ILE A 104 7.61 -14.45 9.96
C ILE A 104 7.38 -14.86 11.41
N ASP A 105 6.35 -15.67 11.67
CA ASP A 105 6.02 -16.12 13.02
C ASP A 105 7.12 -17.03 13.57
N GLY A 106 7.65 -17.95 12.76
CA GLY A 106 8.81 -18.75 13.14
C GLY A 106 10.06 -17.91 13.45
N ARG A 107 10.28 -16.79 12.74
CA ARG A 107 11.37 -15.84 13.05
C ARG A 107 11.13 -15.11 14.38
N ARG A 108 9.89 -14.67 14.64
CA ARG A 108 9.51 -13.98 15.88
C ARG A 108 9.66 -14.89 17.10
N GLU A 109 9.26 -16.15 16.98
CA GLU A 109 9.36 -17.12 18.09
C GLU A 109 10.82 -17.38 18.45
N ARG A 110 11.69 -17.57 17.45
CA ARG A 110 13.14 -17.70 17.69
C ARG A 110 13.75 -16.48 18.37
N ALA A 111 13.30 -15.28 18.03
CA ALA A 111 13.79 -14.05 18.67
C ALA A 111 13.35 -13.91 20.13
N ARG A 112 12.18 -14.45 20.51
CA ARG A 112 11.67 -14.42 21.89
C ARG A 112 12.40 -15.40 22.82
N ILE A 113 12.89 -16.52 22.30
CA ILE A 113 13.60 -17.55 23.10
C ILE A 113 15.02 -17.09 23.50
N CYS A 114 15.59 -16.09 22.81
CA CYS A 114 16.93 -15.58 23.07
C CYS A 114 16.99 -14.34 24.00
N LEU A 115 15.87 -13.93 24.61
CA LEU A 115 15.75 -12.82 25.56
C LEU A 115 15.40 -13.36 26.95
#